data_AF-K9DT19-F1
#
_entry.id   AF-K9DT19-F1
#
_cell.length_a   1.000
_cell.length_b   1.000
_cell.length_c   1.000
_cell.angle_alpha   90.00
_cell.angle_beta   90.00
_cell.angle_gamma   90.00
#
_symmetry.space_group_name_H-M   'P 1'
#
loop_
_entity.id
_entity.type
_entity.pdbx_description
1 polymer ?
#
loop_
_entity_poly.entity_id
_entity_poly.type
_entity_poly.pdbx_seq_one_letter_code
_entity_poly.pdbx_strand_id
1 'polypeptide(L)' 'MEQFVSGIEILKEDEMSLVKGGKVTTTTTTTTTTVTDDKGKTLTTTTTTTTTTVTND' A
#
# COMPACT_ATOMS: atom_id res chain seq x y z
N MET A 1 7.16 -19.12 -8.26
CA MET A 1 6.08 -18.14 -8.51
C MET A 1 6.70 -16.79 -8.30
N GLU A 2 7.01 -16.12 -9.41
CA GLU A 2 7.62 -14.81 -9.45
C GLU A 2 6.55 -13.73 -9.23
N GLN A 3 6.83 -12.75 -8.37
CA GLN A 3 6.60 -11.32 -8.62
C GLN A 3 7.01 -10.52 -7.39
N PHE A 4 8.30 -10.17 -7.31
CA PHE A 4 8.75 -8.99 -6.60
C PHE A 4 8.88 -7.85 -7.61
N VAL A 5 7.74 -7.42 -8.15
CA VAL A 5 7.65 -6.21 -8.98
C VAL A 5 6.48 -5.41 -8.45
N SER A 6 6.68 -4.73 -7.32
CA SER A 6 5.66 -3.84 -6.74
C SER A 6 6.24 -2.53 -6.22
N GLY A 7 7.56 -2.42 -6.06
CA GLY A 7 8.17 -1.18 -5.54
C GLY A 7 8.48 -0.11 -6.60
N ILE A 8 8.80 -0.51 -7.84
CA ILE A 8 9.31 0.44 -8.86
C ILE A 8 8.20 0.95 -9.79
N GLU A 9 7.14 0.17 -10.03
CA GLU A 9 6.03 0.62 -10.90
C GLU A 9 5.18 1.72 -10.25
N ILE A 10 5.02 1.69 -8.92
CA ILE A 10 4.24 2.70 -8.18
C ILE A 10 4.90 4.09 -8.28
N LEU A 11 6.24 4.16 -8.35
CA LEU A 11 6.97 5.42 -8.45
C LEU A 11 6.75 6.14 -9.80
N LYS A 12 6.46 5.40 -10.89
CA LYS A 12 6.34 5.99 -12.23
C LYS A 12 5.02 6.70 -12.48
N GLU A 13 3.94 6.26 -11.84
CA GLU A 13 2.63 6.93 -11.96
C GLU A 13 2.55 8.17 -11.06
N ASP A 14 3.14 8.10 -9.86
CA ASP A 14 3.21 9.23 -8.93
C ASP A 14 3.95 10.43 -9.54
N GLU A 15 5.09 10.19 -10.21
CA GLU A 15 5.88 11.25 -10.86
C GLU A 15 5.14 11.96 -12.00
N MET A 16 4.29 11.26 -12.76
CA MET A 16 3.58 11.82 -13.92
C MET A 16 2.41 12.74 -13.56
N SER A 17 1.75 12.50 -12.42
CA SER A 17 0.64 13.34 -11.94
C SER A 17 1.12 14.67 -11.33
N LEU A 18 2.31 14.66 -10.71
CA LEU A 18 3.01 15.85 -10.22
C LEU A 18 3.32 16.86 -11.35
N VAL A 19 3.63 16.39 -12.57
CA VAL A 19 3.99 17.26 -13.71
C VAL A 19 2.79 18.05 -14.27
N LYS A 20 1.56 17.61 -14.02
CA LYS A 20 0.34 18.24 -14.59
C LYS A 20 -0.44 19.13 -13.61
N GLY A 21 0.11 19.42 -12.43
CA GLY A 21 -0.52 20.30 -11.44
C GLY A 21 -1.65 19.65 -10.64
N GLY A 22 -1.88 18.35 -10.79
CA GLY A 22 -2.85 17.61 -9.99
C GLY A 22 -2.37 17.46 -8.54
N LYS A 23 -3.27 17.63 -7.58
CA LYS A 23 -3.00 17.34 -6.17
C LYS A 23 -2.96 15.83 -5.97
N VAL A 24 -1.81 15.31 -5.56
CA VAL A 24 -1.61 13.91 -5.22
C VAL A 24 -1.74 13.73 -3.71
N THR A 25 -2.56 12.79 -3.27
CA THR A 25 -2.68 12.38 -1.86
C THR A 25 -2.49 10.88 -1.76
N THR A 26 -1.46 10.46 -1.03
CA THR A 26 -1.16 9.04 -0.79
C THR A 26 -1.50 8.68 0.65
N THR A 27 -2.35 7.67 0.83
CA THR A 27 -2.71 7.13 2.14
C THR A 27 -2.27 5.67 2.22
N THR A 28 -1.42 5.35 3.19
CA THR A 28 -0.99 3.98 3.47
C THR A 28 -1.63 3.52 4.77
N THR A 29 -2.38 2.42 4.71
CA THR A 29 -2.99 1.78 5.87
C THR A 29 -2.37 0.41 6.09
N THR A 30 -1.86 0.17 7.29
CA THR A 30 -1.32 -1.14 7.70
C THR A 30 -2.20 -1.71 8.79
N THR A 31 -2.77 -2.88 8.53
CA THR A 31 -3.57 -3.63 9.52
C THR A 31 -2.82 -4.90 9.90
N THR A 32 -2.55 -5.05 11.20
CA THR A 32 -1.94 -6.25 11.77
C THR A 32 -2.98 -6.97 12.61
N THR A 33 -3.29 -8.20 12.25
CA THR A 33 -4.17 -9.09 13.02
C THR A 33 -3.35 -10.20 13.62
N THR A 34 -3.45 -10.38 14.93
CA THR A 34 -2.83 -11.48 15.66
C THR A 34 -3.94 -12.34 16.25
N VAL A 35 -3.93 -13.63 15.91
CA VAL A 35 -4.86 -14.61 16.46
C VAL A 35 -4.05 -15.62 17.27
N THR A 36 -4.47 -15.86 18.51
CA THR A 36 -3.85 -16.86 19.40
C THR A 36 -4.88 -17.95 19.68
N ASP A 37 -4.50 -19.21 19.46
CA ASP A 37 -5.35 -20.34 19.82
C ASP A 37 -5.28 -20.67 21.32
N ASP A 38 -6.14 -21.59 21.76
CA ASP A 38 -6.22 -22.08 23.14
C ASP A 38 -4.95 -22.79 23.62
N LYS A 39 -4.08 -23.21 22.70
CA LYS A 39 -2.78 -23.83 22.97
C LYS A 39 -1.63 -22.81 22.98
N GLY A 40 -1.94 -21.52 22.79
CA GLY A 40 -0.97 -20.44 22.76
C GLY A 40 -0.21 -20.30 21.44
N LYS A 41 -0.62 -20.99 20.36
CA LYS A 41 -0.05 -20.80 19.04
C LYS A 41 -0.59 -19.52 18.43
N THR A 42 0.31 -18.69 17.92
CA THR A 42 -0.03 -17.41 17.31
C THR A 42 0.07 -17.47 15.79
N LEU A 43 -0.90 -16.86 15.11
CA LEU A 43 -0.82 -16.51 13.69
C LEU A 43 -0.93 -15.00 13.57
N THR A 44 0.05 -14.40 12.90
CA THR A 44 0.06 -12.96 12.60
C THR A 44 -0.14 -12.76 11.11
N THR A 45 -1.10 -11.92 10.74
CA THR A 45 -1.33 -11.50 9.35
C THR A 45 -1.21 -9.99 9.28
N THR A 46 -0.35 -9.51 8.39
CA THR A 46 -0.15 -8.08 8.13
C THR A 46 -0.64 -7.78 6.73
N THR A 47 -1.58 -6.85 6.60
CA THR A 47 -2.08 -6.35 5.32
C THR A 47 -1.73 -4.88 5.19
N THR A 48 -1.08 -4.52 4.09
CA THR A 48 -0.75 -3.13 3.76
C THR A 48 -1.52 -2.73 2.52
N THR A 49 -2.27 -1.64 2.61
CA THR A 49 -3.02 -1.07 1.49
C THR A 49 -2.55 0.35 1.27
N THR A 50 -2.09 0.64 0.05
CA THR A 50 -1.70 1.98 -0.40
C THR A 50 -2.74 2.48 -1.36
N THR A 51 -3.32 3.65 -1.08
CA THR A 51 -4.26 4.33 -1.96
C THR A 51 -3.64 5.66 -2.38
N THR A 52 -3.41 5.82 -3.68
CA THR A 52 -3.02 7.11 -4.28
C THR A 52 -4.25 7.73 -4.91
N THR A 53 -4.57 8.97 -4.53
CA THR A 53 -5.63 9.77 -5.14
C THR A 53 -5.00 10.94 -5.87
N VAL A 54 -5.30 11.09 -7.15
CA VAL A 54 -4.90 12.23 -7.97
C VAL A 54 -6.14 13.06 -8.28
N THR A 55 -6.14 14.34 -7.90
CA THR A 55 -7.20 15.29 -8.23
C THR A 55 -6.64 16.34 -9.18
N ASN A 56 -7.22 16.50 -10.37
CA ASN A 56 -6.97 17.67 -11.20
C ASN A 56 -8.04 18.71 -10.88
N ASP A 57 -7.61 19.94 -10.55
CA ASP A 57 -8.49 21.12 -10.53
C ASP A 57 -8.82 21.58 -11.96
#